data_AF-A0ABD3XS77-F1
#
_entry.id   AF-A0ABD3XS77-F1
#
_cell.length_a   1.000
_cell.length_b   1.000
_cell.length_c   1.000
_cell.angle_alpha   90.00
_cell.angle_beta   90.00
_cell.angle_gamma   90.00
#
_symmetry.space_group_name_H-M   'P 1'
#
loop_
_entity.id
_entity.type
_entity.pdbx_description
1 polymer ?
#
loop_
_entity_poly.entity_id
_entity_poly.type
_entity_poly.pdbx_seq_one_letter_code
_entity_poly.pdbx_strand_id
1 'polypeptide(L)'
;KMHQTVLNRCRSKLIKDLNVDVVMMYIQEKELLDDFTIRDIKQQITETKAISHLIDQIKQRDKDTYERFKECLILAKRADIKRMLDEEEAKSSADTKVKCH
;
A
#
# COMPACT_ATOMS: atom_id res chain seq x y z
N LYS A 1 -6.69 -11.93 -0.25
CA LYS A 1 -6.98 -11.55 -1.66
C LYS A 1 -7.70 -10.21 -1.78
N MET A 2 -8.50 -9.77 -0.81
CA MET A 2 -9.18 -8.47 -0.84
C MET A 2 -8.21 -7.27 -0.94
N HIS A 3 -7.20 -7.22 -0.07
CA HIS A 3 -6.19 -6.15 -0.06
C HIS A 3 -5.42 -6.02 -1.38
N GLN A 4 -5.17 -7.15 -2.05
CA GLN A 4 -4.51 -7.15 -3.38
C GLN A 4 -5.36 -6.46 -4.44
N THR A 5 -6.67 -6.71 -4.44
CA THR A 5 -7.62 -6.04 -5.35
C THR A 5 -7.67 -4.54 -5.07
N VAL A 6 -7.72 -4.15 -3.79
CA VAL A 6 -7.76 -2.75 -3.38
C VAL A 6 -6.50 -2.00 -3.82
N LEU A 7 -5.32 -2.56 -3.56
CA LEU A 7 -4.04 -1.99 -3.99
C LEU A 7 -3.94 -1.88 -5.52
N ASN A 8 -4.45 -2.85 -6.28
CA ASN A 8 -4.48 -2.75 -7.75
C ASN A 8 -5.39 -1.60 -8.21
N ARG A 9 -6.59 -1.47 -7.64
CA ARG A 9 -7.55 -0.40 -8.00
C ARG A 9 -7.01 0.98 -7.64
N CYS A 10 -6.35 1.09 -6.49
CA CYS A 10 -5.79 2.36 -6.00
C CYS A 10 -4.42 2.70 -6.60
N ARG A 11 -3.79 1.78 -7.35
CA ARG A 11 -2.37 1.88 -7.75
C ARG A 11 -2.01 3.21 -8.40
N SER A 12 -2.78 3.66 -9.39
CA SER A 12 -2.48 4.90 -10.11
C SER A 12 -2.51 6.13 -9.20
N LYS A 13 -3.44 6.16 -8.24
CA LYS A 13 -3.55 7.25 -7.27
C LYS A 13 -2.43 7.18 -6.22
N LEU A 14 -2.09 5.99 -5.74
CA LEU A 14 -0.94 5.78 -4.84
C LEU A 14 0.37 6.26 -5.48
N ILE A 15 0.62 5.89 -6.74
CA ILE A 15 1.81 6.30 -7.49
C ILE A 15 1.89 7.81 -7.68
N LYS A 16 0.74 8.46 -7.94
CA LYS A 16 0.69 9.91 -8.17
C LYS A 16 0.84 10.70 -6.88
N ASP A 17 0.24 10.21 -5.80
CA ASP A 17 0.02 11.01 -4.62
C ASP A 17 1.05 10.72 -3.53
N LEU A 18 1.66 9.53 -3.45
CA LEU A 18 2.65 9.23 -2.41
C LEU A 18 4.01 9.86 -2.72
N ASN A 19 4.69 10.32 -1.66
CA ASN A 19 6.13 10.57 -1.69
C ASN A 19 6.83 9.32 -1.14
N VAL A 20 7.67 8.69 -1.95
CA VAL A 20 8.25 7.39 -1.59
C VAL A 20 9.20 7.49 -0.40
N ASP A 21 9.99 8.56 -0.31
CA ASP A 21 11.00 8.70 0.74
C ASP A 21 10.36 8.83 2.12
N VAL A 22 9.30 9.64 2.23
CA VAL A 22 8.55 9.83 3.49
C VAL A 22 7.90 8.52 3.93
N VAL A 23 7.26 7.79 3.00
CA VAL A 23 6.60 6.51 3.33
C VAL A 23 7.63 5.45 3.69
N MET A 24 8.75 5.37 2.94
CA MET A 24 9.81 4.40 3.19
C MET A 24 10.52 4.62 4.53
N MET A 25 10.63 5.86 5.00
CA MET A 25 11.16 6.17 6.33
C MET A 25 10.37 5.44 7.42
N TYR A 26 9.03 5.53 7.40
CA TYR A 26 8.20 4.86 8.40
C TYR A 26 8.11 3.35 8.19
N ILE A 27 8.14 2.87 6.94
CA ILE A 27 8.23 1.44 6.65
C ILE A 27 9.49 0.83 7.26
N GLN A 28 10.62 1.54 7.17
CA GLN A 28 11.89 1.12 7.75
C GLN A 28 11.86 1.23 9.29
N GLU A 29 11.36 2.34 9.84
CA GLU A 29 11.24 2.53 11.30
C GLU A 29 10.35 1.47 11.96
N LYS A 30 9.29 1.03 11.27
CA LYS A 30 8.37 0.00 11.78
C LYS A 30 8.80 -1.42 11.41
N GLU A 31 9.97 -1.61 10.78
CA GLU A 31 10.46 -2.93 10.36
C GLU A 31 9.42 -3.71 9.55
N LEU A 32 8.65 -3.00 8.71
CA LEU A 32 7.55 -3.59 7.96
C LEU A 32 8.05 -4.45 6.80
N LEU A 33 9.17 -4.05 6.23
CA LEU A 33 9.90 -4.76 5.17
C LEU A 33 11.34 -4.98 5.65
N ASP A 34 11.94 -6.06 5.19
CA ASP A 34 13.36 -6.34 5.41
C ASP A 34 14.27 -5.35 4.66
N ASP A 35 15.50 -5.18 5.17
CA ASP A 35 16.48 -4.24 4.62
C ASP A 35 16.82 -4.49 3.15
N PHE A 36 16.77 -5.75 2.70
CA PHE A 36 17.01 -6.10 1.31
C PHE A 36 15.91 -5.54 0.42
N THR A 37 14.65 -5.77 0.78
CA THR A 37 13.48 -5.22 0.07
C THR A 37 13.49 -3.68 0.10
N ILE A 38 13.84 -3.07 1.23
CA ILE A 38 13.94 -1.61 1.34
C ILE A 38 15.01 -1.06 0.39
N ARG A 39 16.18 -1.71 0.32
CA ARG A 39 17.25 -1.34 -0.60
C ARG A 39 16.82 -1.46 -2.06
N ASP A 40 16.15 -2.55 -2.42
CA ASP A 40 15.66 -2.80 -3.77
C ASP A 40 14.65 -1.74 -4.23
N ILE A 41 13.75 -1.30 -3.34
CA ILE A 41 12.81 -0.19 -3.60
C ILE A 41 13.57 1.14 -3.77
N LYS A 42 14.58 1.42 -2.94
CA LYS A 42 15.37 2.65 -3.00
C LYS A 42 16.29 2.72 -4.24
N GLN A 43 16.63 1.59 -4.85
CA GLN A 43 17.44 1.53 -6.07
C GLN A 43 16.64 1.79 -7.36
N GLN A 44 15.32 1.94 -7.27
CA GLN A 44 14.50 2.21 -8.45
C GLN A 44 14.83 3.58 -9.06
N ILE A 45 14.95 3.62 -10.39
CA ILE A 45 15.40 4.79 -11.15
C ILE A 45 14.47 6.00 -10.98
N THR A 46 13.18 5.77 -10.75
CA THR A 46 12.18 6.83 -10.59
C THR A 46 11.30 6.57 -9.38
N GLU A 47 10.80 7.64 -8.77
CA GLU A 47 9.84 7.58 -7.66
C GLU A 47 8.61 6.75 -8.05
N THR A 48 8.09 6.92 -9.26
CA THR A 48 6.97 6.11 -9.79
C THR A 48 7.28 4.61 -9.75
N LYS A 49 8.48 4.21 -10.18
CA LYS A 49 8.91 2.80 -10.12
C LYS A 49 9.10 2.33 -8.68
N ALA A 50 9.65 3.18 -7.81
CA ALA A 50 9.83 2.88 -6.39
C ALA A 50 8.47 2.63 -5.69
N ILE A 51 7.48 3.50 -5.88
CA ILE A 51 6.13 3.33 -5.31
C ILE A 51 5.44 2.11 -5.91
N SER A 52 5.54 1.93 -7.23
CA SER A 52 5.04 0.74 -7.93
C SER A 52 5.60 -0.54 -7.32
N HIS A 53 6.93 -0.59 -7.10
CA HIS A 53 7.61 -1.72 -6.49
C HIS A 53 7.15 -1.93 -5.04
N LEU A 54 7.08 -0.87 -4.24
CA LEU A 54 6.57 -0.92 -2.86
C LEU A 54 5.16 -1.53 -2.80
N ILE A 55 4.25 -1.09 -3.66
CA ILE A 55 2.89 -1.63 -3.73
C ILE A 55 2.91 -3.14 -4.03
N ASP A 56 3.77 -3.58 -4.95
CA ASP A 56 3.89 -5.00 -5.29
C ASP A 56 4.43 -5.83 -4.11
N GLN A 57 5.37 -5.30 -3.33
CA GLN A 57 5.87 -5.94 -2.12
C GLN A 57 4.79 -6.08 -1.05
N ILE A 58 4.03 -5.02 -0.77
CA ILE A 58 2.93 -5.06 0.22
C ILE A 58 1.81 -5.99 -0.24
N LYS A 59 1.50 -6.01 -1.53
CA LYS A 59 0.46 -6.87 -2.11
C LYS A 59 0.76 -8.36 -1.94
N GLN A 60 2.02 -8.76 -1.97
CA GLN A 60 2.44 -10.16 -1.80
C GLN A 60 2.46 -10.61 -0.33
N ARG A 61 2.37 -9.67 0.62
CA ARG A 61 2.39 -9.95 2.06
C ARG A 61 0.98 -10.17 2.62
N ASP A 62 0.94 -10.60 3.87
CA ASP A 62 -0.29 -10.89 4.60
C ASP A 62 -1.12 -9.62 4.88
N LYS A 63 -2.32 -9.84 5.40
CA LYS A 63 -3.24 -8.76 5.76
C LYS A 63 -2.63 -7.86 6.85
N ASP A 64 -1.91 -8.44 7.80
CA ASP A 64 -1.35 -7.70 8.94
C ASP A 64 -0.28 -6.70 8.47
N THR A 65 0.58 -7.09 7.52
CA THR A 65 1.53 -6.19 6.86
C THR A 65 0.78 -5.06 6.14
N TYR A 66 -0.33 -5.36 5.47
CA TYR A 66 -1.13 -4.35 4.78
C TYR A 66 -1.80 -3.36 5.75
N GLU A 67 -2.33 -3.82 6.89
CA GLU A 67 -2.88 -2.93 7.92
C GLU A 67 -1.80 -2.03 8.52
N ARG A 68 -0.62 -2.58 8.83
CA ARG A 68 0.53 -1.81 9.30
C ARG A 68 1.03 -0.81 8.25
N PHE A 69 0.96 -1.16 6.96
CA PHE A 69 1.23 -0.20 5.88
C PHE A 69 0.27 0.99 5.92
N LYS A 70 -1.03 0.76 6.16
CA LYS A 70 -2.01 1.84 6.32
C LYS A 70 -1.68 2.74 7.52
N GLU A 71 -1.12 2.21 8.59
CA GLU A 71 -0.63 3.00 9.72
C GLU A 71 0.58 3.87 9.33
N CYS A 72 1.53 3.33 8.56
CA CYS A 72 2.64 4.11 8.00
C CYS A 72 2.15 5.28 7.14
N LEU A 73 1.03 5.13 6.43
CA LEU A 73 0.42 6.24 5.67
C LEU A 73 -0.08 7.36 6.59
N ILE A 74 -0.64 7.03 7.77
CA ILE A 74 -1.04 8.06 8.75
C ILE A 74 0.19 8.82 9.25
N LEU A 75 1.26 8.11 9.61
CA LEU A 75 2.52 8.71 10.07
C LEU A 75 3.15 9.61 8.99
N ALA A 76 3.04 9.20 7.73
CA ALA A 76 3.42 10.00 6.56
C ALA A 76 2.49 11.19 6.27
N LYS A 77 1.54 11.50 7.16
CA LYS A 77 0.49 12.53 7.00
C LYS A 77 -0.40 12.31 5.76
N ARG A 78 -0.52 11.06 5.31
CA ARG A 78 -1.36 10.61 4.19
C ARG A 78 -2.62 9.88 4.64
N ALA A 79 -3.29 10.44 5.64
CA ALA A 79 -4.57 9.93 6.13
C ALA A 79 -5.66 9.91 5.04
N ASP A 80 -5.56 10.80 4.05
CA ASP A 80 -6.40 10.82 2.84
C ASP A 80 -6.29 9.52 2.03
N ILE A 81 -5.07 9.02 1.85
CA ILE A 81 -4.79 7.78 1.13
C ILE A 81 -5.25 6.58 1.93
N LYS A 82 -5.00 6.55 3.25
CA LYS A 82 -5.55 5.49 4.12
C LYS A 82 -7.07 5.41 3.99
N ARG A 83 -7.77 6.56 4.10
CA ARG A 83 -9.22 6.61 4.00
C ARG A 83 -9.72 6.07 2.65
N MET A 84 -9.06 6.45 1.56
CA MET A 84 -9.37 5.90 0.23
C MET A 84 -9.22 4.38 0.18
N LEU A 85 -8.16 3.82 0.78
CA LEU A 85 -7.98 2.37 0.85
C LEU A 85 -9.10 1.70 1.65
N ASP A 86 -9.46 2.24 2.82
CA ASP A 86 -10.55 1.71 3.65
C ASP A 86 -11.91 1.76 2.92
N GLU A 87 -12.18 2.83 2.16
CA GLU A 87 -13.38 2.96 1.33
C GLU A 87 -13.44 1.90 0.21
N GLU A 88 -12.31 1.62 -0.45
CA GLU A 88 -12.24 0.57 -1.47
C GLU A 88 -12.33 -0.85 -0.89
N GLU A 89 -11.85 -1.07 0.34
CA GLU A 89 -12.06 -2.32 1.08
C GLU A 89 -13.54 -2.55 1.41
N ALA A 90 -14.23 -1.50 1.86
CA ALA A 90 -15.66 -1.55 2.14
C ALA A 90 -16.48 -1.89 0.89
N LYS A 91 -16.14 -1.28 -0.26
CA LYS A 91 -16.77 -1.60 -1.56
C LYS A 91 -16.49 -3.05 -1.99
N SER A 92 -15.25 -3.50 -1.87
CA SER A 92 -14.86 -4.87 -2.25
C SER A 92 -15.56 -5.93 -1.39
N SER A 93 -15.83 -5.61 -0.12
CA SER A 93 -16.61 -6.46 0.78
C SER A 93 -18.09 -6.53 0.41
N ALA A 94 -18.65 -5.46 -0.18
CA ALA A 94 -20.04 -5.41 -0.64
C ALA A 94 -20.26 -6.20 -1.96
N ASP A 95 -19.32 -6.13 -2.91
CA ASP A 95 -19.37 -6.88 -4.18
C ASP A 95 -19.44 -8.40 -3.96
N THR A 96 -18.83 -8.89 -2.88
CA THR A 96 -18.77 -10.33 -2.57
C THR A 96 -20.14 -10.88 -2.08
N LYS A 97 -21.08 -10.01 -1.68
CA LYS A 97 -22.42 -10.40 -1.20
C LYS A 97 -23.49 -10.55 -2.30
N VAL A 98 -23.18 -10.26 -3.57
CA VAL A 98 -24.20 -10.24 -4.66
C VAL A 98 -24.26 -11.54 -5.48
N LYS A 99 -23.59 -12.62 -5.05
CA LYS A 99 -23.76 -13.98 -5.63
C LYS A 99 -24.46 -14.94 -4.67
N CYS A 100 -25.71 -14.65 -4.36
CA CYS A 100 -26.71 -15.67 -4.07
C CYS A 100 -27.88 -15.37 -4.98
N HIS A 101 -28.06 -16.17 -6.04
CA HIS A 101 -29.30 -16.64 -6.65
C HIS A 101 -28.91 -17.57 -7.81
#